data_AF-A0A6P8B9W6-F1
#
_entry.id   AF-A0A6P8B9W6-F1
#
_cell.length_a   1.000
_cell.length_b   1.000
_cell.length_c   1.000
_cell.angle_alpha   90.00
_cell.angle_beta   90.00
_cell.angle_gamma   90.00
#
_symmetry.space_group_name_H-M   'P 1'
#
loop_
_entity.id
_entity.type
_entity.pdbx_description
1 polymer ?
#
loop_
_entity_poly.entity_id
_entity_poly.type
_entity_poly.pdbx_seq_one_letter_code
_entity_poly.pdbx_strand_id
1 'polypeptide(L)' 'MHPHLHRVDNAGCEEVVQAFEECHARGFLWKSMGMCNDLKRSLTECLKAERAKHQLENRNNTNDKMKQVRAKWKEIDENS' A
#
# COMPACT_ATOMS: atom_id res chain seq x y z
N MET A 1 -7.92 10.18 9.93
CA MET A 1 -7.19 10.80 8.80
C MET A 1 -6.21 9.76 8.30
N HIS A 2 -5.98 9.68 6.98
CA HIS A 2 -4.93 8.83 6.40
C HIS A 2 -3.77 9.76 6.02
N PRO A 3 -2.72 9.88 6.86
CA PRO A 3 -1.53 10.62 6.45
C PRO A 3 -0.84 9.79 5.36
N HIS A 4 -0.52 10.45 4.23
CA HIS A 4 0.20 9.88 3.06
C HIS A 4 -0.67 9.18 1.98
N LEU A 5 -1.63 9.90 1.39
CA LEU A 5 -2.38 9.41 0.22
C LEU A 5 -1.52 9.40 -1.06
N HIS A 6 -0.71 10.44 -1.31
CA HIS A 6 0.08 10.60 -2.55
C HIS A 6 1.46 9.91 -2.52
N ARG A 7 1.55 8.70 -1.99
CA ARG A 7 2.79 7.92 -2.13
C ARG A 7 2.75 7.11 -3.42
N VAL A 8 3.94 6.81 -3.95
CA VAL A 8 4.10 6.02 -5.19
C VAL A 8 3.47 4.64 -5.08
N ASP A 9 3.47 4.04 -3.89
CA ASP A 9 2.83 2.75 -3.59
C ASP A 9 1.29 2.79 -3.66
N ASN A 10 0.68 3.98 -3.71
CA ASN A 10 -0.77 4.17 -3.78
C ASN A 10 -1.26 4.66 -5.15
N ALA A 11 -0.43 4.64 -6.20
CA ALA A 11 -0.80 5.13 -7.52
C ALA A 11 -2.09 4.49 -8.07
N GLY A 12 -2.37 3.22 -7.73
CA GLY A 12 -3.60 2.53 -8.11
C GLY A 12 -4.89 3.05 -7.44
N CYS A 13 -4.78 3.97 -6.47
CA CYS A 13 -5.92 4.54 -5.73
C CYS A 13 -6.19 6.01 -6.06
N GLU A 14 -5.55 6.58 -7.09
CA GLU A 14 -5.58 8.02 -7.39
C GLU A 14 -7.01 8.56 -7.57
N GLU A 15 -7.87 7.85 -8.30
CA GLU A 15 -9.27 8.26 -8.52
C GLU A 15 -10.06 8.36 -7.21
N VAL A 16 -9.90 7.38 -6.32
CA VAL A 16 -10.60 7.33 -5.03
C VAL A 16 -10.04 8.36 -4.05
N VAL A 17 -8.73 8.62 -4.12
CA VAL A 17 -8.07 9.70 -3.37
C VAL A 17 -8.64 11.05 -3.80
N GLN A 18 -8.69 11.31 -5.10
CA GLN A 18 -9.22 12.57 -5.64
C GLN A 18 -10.67 12.80 -5.23
N ALA A 19 -11.55 11.79 -5.39
CA ALA A 19 -12.94 11.90 -4.97
C ALA A 19 -13.08 12.17 -3.45
N PHE A 20 -12.24 11.54 -2.63
CA PHE A 20 -12.22 11.76 -1.18
C PHE A 20 -11.75 13.18 -0.82
N GLU A 21 -10.74 13.70 -1.52
CA GLU A 21 -10.23 15.06 -1.35
C GLU A 21 -11.25 16.12 -1.77
N GLU A 22 -11.92 15.92 -2.91
CA GLU A 22 -13.02 16.77 -3.35
C GLU A 22 -14.16 16.80 -2.32
N CYS A 23 -14.48 15.66 -1.70
CA CYS A 23 -15.48 15.62 -0.63
C CYS A 23 -15.04 16.42 0.60
N HIS A 24 -13.76 16.34 0.98
CA HIS A 24 -13.20 17.14 2.06
C HIS A 24 -13.11 18.64 1.72
N ALA A 25 -12.91 19.00 0.44
CA ALA A 25 -12.86 20.39 -0.02
C ALA A 25 -14.20 21.13 0.17
N ARG A 26 -15.31 20.41 0.37
CA ARG A 26 -16.63 20.97 0.71
C ARG A 26 -16.68 21.64 2.09
N GLY A 27 -15.66 21.45 2.91
CA GLY A 27 -15.47 22.18 4.16
C GLY A 27 -15.52 21.31 5.42
N PHE A 28 -15.07 21.90 6.52
CA PHE A 28 -14.88 21.20 7.79
C PHE A 28 -16.18 20.59 8.34
N LEU A 29 -17.29 21.34 8.34
CA LEU A 29 -18.57 20.85 8.86
C LEU A 29 -19.10 19.66 8.06
N TRP A 30 -18.99 19.70 6.73
CA TRP A 30 -19.39 18.59 5.86
C TRP A 30 -18.64 17.29 6.21
N LYS A 31 -17.33 17.41 6.39
CA LYS A 31 -16.47 16.32 6.83
C LYS A 31 -16.80 15.84 8.24
N SER A 32 -17.00 16.75 9.21
CA SER A 32 -17.24 16.38 10.61
C SER A 32 -18.60 15.72 10.81
N MET A 33 -19.59 16.03 9.97
CA MET A 33 -20.90 15.37 9.95
C MET A 33 -20.86 13.97 9.32
N GLY A 34 -19.71 13.52 8.80
CA GLY A 34 -19.56 12.17 8.24
C GLY A 34 -20.05 12.03 6.79
N MET A 35 -20.29 13.15 6.09
CA MET A 35 -20.82 13.14 4.73
C MET A 35 -19.86 12.55 3.68
N CYS A 36 -18.62 12.24 4.04
CA CYS A 36 -17.61 11.60 3.19
C CYS A 36 -17.31 10.14 3.60
N ASN A 37 -18.13 9.51 4.44
CA ASN A 37 -17.82 8.20 5.03
C ASN A 37 -17.78 7.05 4.00
N ASP A 38 -18.61 7.08 2.96
CA ASP A 38 -18.59 6.06 1.91
C ASP A 38 -17.30 6.14 1.07
N LEU A 39 -16.89 7.35 0.69
CA LEU A 39 -15.61 7.60 0.02
C LEU A 39 -14.43 7.21 0.92
N LYS A 40 -14.51 7.50 2.22
CA LYS A 40 -13.50 7.05 3.20
C LYS A 40 -13.39 5.51 3.23
N ARG A 41 -14.52 4.79 3.17
CA ARG A 41 -14.53 3.32 3.18
C ARG A 41 -13.89 2.78 1.91
N SER A 42 -14.29 3.29 0.75
CA SER A 42 -13.69 2.93 -0.55
C SER A 42 -12.18 3.18 -0.56
N LEU A 43 -11.75 4.35 -0.07
CA LEU A 43 -10.33 4.66 0.04
C LEU A 43 -9.57 3.68 0.94
N THR A 44 -10.17 3.32 2.08
CA THR A 44 -9.58 2.36 3.01
C THR A 44 -9.43 0.98 2.38
N GLU A 45 -10.41 0.53 1.60
CA GLU A 45 -10.38 -0.75 0.89
C GLU A 45 -9.30 -0.74 -0.19
N CYS A 46 -9.20 0.33 -0.98
CA CYS A 46 -8.18 0.48 -2.00
C CYS A 46 -6.76 0.43 -1.40
N LEU A 47 -6.49 1.25 -0.38
CA LEU A 47 -5.18 1.29 0.26
C LEU A 47 -4.81 -0.03 0.94
N LYS A 48 -5.79 -0.78 1.46
CA LYS A 48 -5.56 -2.13 1.99
C LYS A 48 -5.16 -3.10 0.88
N ALA A 49 -5.80 -3.03 -0.29
CA ALA A 49 -5.48 -3.87 -1.42
C ALA A 49 -4.06 -3.57 -1.96
N GLU A 50 -3.71 -2.30 -2.14
CA GLU A 50 -2.35 -1.90 -2.54
C GLU A 50 -1.32 -2.39 -1.52
N ARG A 51 -1.55 -2.15 -0.23
CA ARG A 51 -0.67 -2.67 0.82
C ARG A 51 -0.48 -4.18 0.73
N ALA A 52 -1.54 -4.94 0.47
CA ALA A 52 -1.45 -6.39 0.35
C ALA A 52 -0.58 -6.82 -0.86
N LYS A 53 -0.69 -6.12 -2.00
CA LYS A 53 0.16 -6.36 -3.18
C LYS A 53 1.63 -6.13 -2.86
N HIS A 54 1.97 -4.97 -2.29
CA HIS A 54 3.36 -4.64 -1.91
C HIS A 54 3.93 -5.64 -0.90
N GLN A 55 3.13 -6.07 0.08
CA GLN A 55 3.57 -7.08 1.06
C GLN A 55 3.87 -8.42 0.39
N LEU A 56 3.09 -8.82 -0.62
CA LEU A 56 3.34 -10.04 -1.39
C LEU A 56 4.64 -9.93 -2.21
N GLU A 57 4.84 -8.80 -2.90
CA GLU A 57 6.05 -8.54 -3.69
C GLU A 57 7.31 -8.55 -2.82
N ASN A 58 7.26 -7.87 -1.67
CA ASN A 58 8.35 -7.84 -0.70
C ASN A 58 8.66 -9.24 -0.15
N ARG A 59 7.63 -10.05 0.11
CA ARG A 59 7.79 -11.43 0.56
C ARG A 59 8.47 -12.29 -0.52
N ASN A 60 8.04 -12.17 -1.77
CA ASN A 60 8.63 -12.90 -2.89
C ASN A 60 10.10 -12.51 -3.10
N ASN A 61 10.40 -11.21 -3.12
CA ASN A 61 11.77 -10.69 -3.25
C ASN A 61 12.68 -11.20 -2.11
N THR A 62 12.17 -11.17 -0.87
CA THR A 62 12.90 -11.69 0.29
C THR A 62 13.18 -13.19 0.13
N ASN A 63 12.18 -13.99 -0.26
CA ASN A 63 12.36 -15.41 -0.49
C ASN A 63 13.40 -15.70 -1.58
N ASP A 64 13.40 -14.94 -2.67
CA ASP A 64 14.35 -15.13 -3.77
C ASP A 64 15.78 -14.77 -3.34
N LYS A 65 15.95 -13.67 -2.60
CA LYS A 65 17.24 -13.32 -1.98
C LYS A 65 17.72 -14.42 -1.02
N MET A 66 16.84 -14.96 -0.19
CA MET A 66 17.19 -16.03 0.75
C MET A 66 17.58 -17.32 0.03
N LYS A 67 16.92 -17.66 -1.08
CA LYS A 67 17.32 -18.80 -1.94
C LYS A 67 18.71 -18.59 -2.53
N GLN A 68 18.99 -17.40 -3.07
CA GLN A 68 20.31 -17.07 -3.63
C GLN A 68 21.41 -17.15 -2.57
N VAL A 69 21.17 -16.58 -1.38
CA VAL A 69 22.10 -16.65 -0.26
C VAL A 69 22.35 -18.11 0.14
N ARG A 70 21.29 -18.91 0.30
CA ARG A 70 21.43 -20.34 0.64
C ARG A 70 22.21 -21.13 -0.41
N ALA A 71 21.98 -20.87 -1.70
CA ALA A 71 22.72 -21.50 -2.78
C ALA A 71 24.23 -21.18 -2.70
N LYS A 72 24.58 -19.91 -2.50
CA LYS A 72 25.98 -19.48 -2.33
C LYS A 72 26.64 -20.11 -1.10
N TRP A 73 25.95 -20.19 0.04
CA TRP A 73 26.49 -20.87 1.23
C TRP A 73 26.72 -22.36 0.99
N LYS A 74 25.80 -23.03 0.27
CA LYS A 74 25.97 -24.43 -0.11
C LYS A 74 27.18 -24.64 -1.02
N GLU A 75 27.37 -23.78 -2.03
CA GLU A 75 28.56 -23.82 -2.88
C GLU A 75 29.86 -23.65 -2.08
N ILE A 76 29.89 -22.73 -1.10
CA ILE A 76 31.07 -22.55 -0.23
C ILE A 76 31.34 -23.81 0.60
N ASP A 77 30.31 -24.40 1.20
CA ASP A 77 30.43 -25.61 2.04
C ASP A 77 30.90 -26.83 1.22
N GLU A 78 30.44 -26.98 -0.02
CA GLU A 78 30.86 -28.07 -0.91
C GLU A 78 32.30 -27.91 -1.46
N ASN A 79 32.86 -26.70 -1.44
CA ASN A 79 34.21 -26.39 -1.94
C ASN A 79 35.23 -26.07 -0.83
N SER A 80 34.86 -26.21 0.45
CA SER A 80 35.75 -26.06 1.62
C SER A 80 36.25 -27.42 2.10
#